data_AF-A0A2M8S586-F1
#
_entry.id   AF-A0A2M8S586-F1
#
_cell.length_a   1.000
_cell.length_b   1.000
_cell.length_c   1.000
_cell.angle_alpha   90.00
_cell.angle_beta   90.00
_cell.angle_gamma   90.00
#
_symmetry.space_group_name_H-M   'P 1'
#
loop_
_entity.id
_entity.type
_entity.pdbx_description
1 polymer ?
#
loop_
_entity_poly.entity_id
_entity_poly.type
_entity_poly.pdbx_seq_one_letter_code
_entity_poly.pdbx_strand_id
1 'polypeptide(L)'
;MKKLTLTMLVSSVLLLAACGEKDQAYYLSNPDKAKEKMAQCEAEAIAAIKNKDEAKFKKLQSDVECNGADAAIKELRRQEMERERQEREAKIKAELEKAKEQIMAEYKNLTWQEAVTKYVNSECNKMFIGQSDYACLAAKAIYDENVATAKNELKKTPFLELIEQRQQFCAKDQRPGSTCSVWGDAVKELGESELMKIEFGTLYEQQAQFCQDNGKNYNHPACLTWQKVLNTKEKEVVKAYVENYEKLKADYNMCFDKRQAAKGFNARHAVEVSYPCRQVSQARSQLRLGYGFDKKMDE
;
A
#
# COMPACT_ATOMS: atom_id res chain seq x y z
N MET A 1 -32.34 -53.40 -16.15
CA MET A 1 -32.46 -52.59 -17.38
C MET A 1 -31.44 -51.46 -17.27
N LYS A 2 -30.49 -51.18 -18.16
CA LYS A 2 -30.04 -51.75 -19.44
C LYS A 2 -28.51 -51.72 -19.39
N LYS A 3 -27.90 -52.82 -19.84
CA LYS A 3 -26.48 -52.91 -20.22
C LYS A 3 -26.25 -52.06 -21.46
N LEU A 4 -25.09 -51.40 -21.56
CA LEU A 4 -24.50 -51.05 -22.84
C LEU A 4 -22.99 -51.26 -22.74
N THR A 5 -22.61 -52.45 -23.19
CA THR A 5 -21.27 -52.83 -23.63
C THR A 5 -20.87 -51.99 -24.84
N LEU A 6 -19.64 -51.47 -24.86
CA LEU A 6 -18.92 -51.25 -26.11
C LEU A 6 -17.48 -51.74 -25.92
N THR A 7 -17.25 -52.93 -26.43
CA THR A 7 -15.96 -53.57 -26.66
C THR A 7 -15.42 -53.06 -27.99
N MET A 8 -14.12 -52.75 -28.07
CA MET A 8 -13.15 -53.24 -29.07
C MET A 8 -12.09 -52.22 -29.50
N LEU A 9 -10.85 -52.61 -29.16
CA LEU A 9 -9.65 -52.67 -30.01
C LEU A 9 -8.87 -51.39 -30.37
N VAL A 10 -7.58 -51.67 -30.62
CA VAL A 10 -6.46 -50.80 -31.02
C VAL A 10 -5.71 -50.23 -29.80
N SER A 11 -4.50 -50.63 -29.44
CA SER A 11 -3.50 -51.47 -30.10
C SER A 11 -2.42 -51.87 -29.10
N SER A 12 -2.08 -53.17 -29.07
CA SER A 12 -0.81 -53.67 -28.55
C SER A 12 0.30 -53.24 -29.51
N VAL A 13 0.99 -52.15 -29.17
CA VAL A 13 2.12 -51.54 -29.90
C VAL A 13 2.86 -50.72 -28.82
N LEU A 14 4.09 -50.94 -28.36
CA LEU A 14 5.23 -51.75 -28.78
C LEU A 14 6.07 -52.05 -27.52
N LEU A 15 6.30 -53.34 -27.21
CA LEU A 15 7.57 -53.77 -26.64
C LEU A 15 8.61 -53.63 -27.77
N LEU A 16 9.01 -52.40 -28.08
CA LEU A 16 10.21 -52.17 -28.88
C LEU A 16 11.38 -52.17 -27.91
N ALA A 17 12.33 -53.06 -28.19
CA ALA A 17 13.70 -52.88 -27.80
C ALA A 17 14.13 -51.45 -28.19
N ALA A 18 14.15 -50.54 -27.23
CA ALA A 18 14.87 -49.29 -27.36
C ALA A 18 16.36 -49.63 -27.13
N CYS A 19 17.03 -50.15 -28.16
CA CYS A 19 18.48 -50.01 -28.30
C CYS A 19 18.80 -48.56 -28.77
N GLY A 20 18.20 -47.59 -28.10
CA GLY A 20 18.47 -46.16 -28.24
C GLY A 20 18.91 -45.63 -26.88
N GLU A 21 19.80 -44.65 -26.88
CA GLU A 21 20.31 -44.02 -25.66
C GLU A 21 19.14 -43.57 -24.78
N LYS A 22 19.18 -43.93 -23.49
CA LYS A 22 18.16 -43.54 -22.52
C LYS A 22 18.19 -42.02 -22.31
N ASP A 23 17.06 -41.37 -22.55
CA ASP A 23 16.93 -39.93 -22.45
C ASP A 23 16.36 -39.47 -21.09
N GLN A 24 16.13 -38.17 -20.96
CA GLN A 24 15.54 -37.57 -19.76
C GLN A 24 14.18 -38.18 -19.40
N ALA A 25 13.31 -38.49 -20.37
CA ALA A 25 11.96 -38.99 -20.11
C ALA A 25 11.99 -40.41 -19.51
N TYR A 26 12.92 -41.26 -20.00
CA TYR A 26 13.18 -42.56 -19.39
C TYR A 26 13.60 -42.41 -17.92
N TYR A 27 14.55 -41.52 -17.64
CA TYR A 27 15.08 -41.35 -16.28
C TYR A 27 14.08 -40.66 -15.32
N LEU A 28 13.22 -39.77 -15.82
CA LEU A 28 12.13 -39.17 -15.03
C LEU A 28 11.13 -40.20 -14.52
N SER A 29 10.83 -41.22 -15.34
CA SER A 29 9.95 -42.33 -14.95
C SER A 29 10.66 -43.43 -14.16
N ASN A 30 12.01 -43.35 -14.03
CA ASN A 30 12.84 -44.33 -13.32
C ASN A 30 13.90 -43.62 -12.44
N PRO A 31 13.49 -42.97 -11.32
CA PRO A 31 14.38 -42.13 -10.51
C PRO A 31 15.63 -42.86 -9.98
N ASP A 32 15.48 -44.12 -9.58
CA ASP A 32 16.60 -44.91 -9.06
C ASP A 32 17.64 -45.21 -10.14
N LYS A 33 17.19 -45.43 -11.38
CA LYS A 33 18.09 -45.62 -12.53
C LYS A 33 18.77 -44.32 -12.93
N ALA A 34 18.12 -43.17 -12.73
CA ALA A 34 18.75 -41.87 -12.95
C ALA A 34 19.90 -41.65 -11.96
N LYS A 35 19.69 -41.97 -10.67
CA LYS A 35 20.73 -41.90 -9.62
C LYS A 35 21.88 -42.85 -9.90
N GLU A 36 21.58 -44.10 -10.25
CA GLU A 36 22.59 -45.11 -10.60
C GLU A 36 23.44 -44.65 -11.80
N LYS A 37 22.79 -44.17 -12.87
CA LYS A 37 23.49 -43.67 -14.06
C LYS A 37 24.34 -42.45 -13.73
N MET A 38 23.85 -41.51 -12.93
CA MET A 38 24.64 -40.35 -12.54
C MET A 38 25.86 -40.71 -11.69
N ALA A 39 25.71 -41.65 -10.74
CA ALA A 39 26.86 -42.16 -9.98
C ALA A 39 27.90 -42.81 -10.90
N GLN A 40 27.46 -43.54 -11.92
CA GLN A 40 28.34 -44.09 -12.95
C GLN A 40 29.06 -42.97 -13.74
N CYS A 41 28.32 -41.98 -14.25
CA CYS A 41 28.88 -40.88 -15.03
C CYS A 41 29.88 -40.04 -14.22
N GLU A 42 29.59 -39.77 -12.94
CA GLU A 42 30.50 -39.07 -12.04
C GLU A 42 31.78 -39.88 -11.78
N ALA A 43 31.67 -41.18 -11.51
CA ALA A 43 32.82 -42.05 -11.31
C ALA A 43 33.71 -42.12 -12.56
N GLU A 44 33.11 -42.24 -13.75
CA GLU A 44 33.83 -42.26 -15.02
C GLU A 44 34.49 -40.92 -15.34
N ALA A 45 33.85 -39.80 -15.02
CA ALA A 45 34.40 -38.47 -15.18
C ALA A 45 35.59 -38.23 -14.24
N ILE A 46 35.47 -38.63 -12.96
CA ILE A 46 36.56 -38.56 -11.99
C ILE A 46 37.75 -39.41 -12.44
N ALA A 47 37.49 -40.62 -12.95
CA ALA A 47 38.54 -41.49 -13.49
C ALA A 47 39.24 -40.85 -14.71
N ALA A 48 38.48 -40.24 -15.63
CA ALA A 48 39.04 -39.54 -16.79
C ALA A 48 39.92 -38.36 -16.37
N ILE A 49 39.48 -37.55 -15.40
CA ILE A 49 40.26 -36.44 -14.83
C ILE A 49 41.55 -36.94 -14.19
N LYS A 50 41.47 -37.97 -13.34
CA LYS A 50 42.63 -38.55 -12.64
C LYS A 50 43.69 -39.08 -13.63
N ASN A 51 43.24 -39.64 -14.74
CA ASN A 51 44.09 -40.18 -15.79
C ASN A 51 44.50 -39.15 -16.86
N LYS A 52 44.07 -37.88 -16.74
CA LYS A 52 44.28 -36.82 -17.75
C LYS A 52 43.76 -37.19 -19.15
N ASP A 53 42.68 -37.97 -19.21
CA ASP A 53 42.04 -38.42 -20.45
C ASP A 53 40.98 -37.39 -20.90
N GLU A 54 41.44 -36.34 -21.60
CA GLU A 54 40.57 -35.27 -22.09
C GLU A 54 39.52 -35.75 -23.10
N ALA A 55 39.84 -36.76 -23.92
CA ALA A 55 38.95 -37.28 -24.93
C ALA A 55 37.75 -37.99 -24.28
N LYS A 56 38.01 -38.83 -23.28
CA LYS A 56 36.96 -39.51 -22.51
C LYS A 56 36.13 -38.52 -21.70
N PHE A 57 36.76 -37.53 -21.08
CA PHE A 57 36.04 -36.49 -20.34
C PHE A 57 35.11 -35.67 -21.25
N LYS A 58 35.57 -35.24 -22.43
CA LYS A 58 34.73 -34.54 -23.41
C LYS A 58 33.58 -35.40 -23.91
N LYS A 59 33.83 -36.70 -24.14
CA LYS A 59 32.78 -37.64 -24.56
C LYS A 59 31.67 -37.75 -23.50
N LEU A 60 32.04 -37.84 -22.22
CA LEU A 60 31.10 -37.89 -21.09
C LEU A 60 30.27 -36.60 -20.96
N GLN A 61 30.84 -35.43 -21.25
CA GLN A 61 30.07 -34.17 -21.26
C GLN A 61 28.97 -34.14 -22.32
N SER A 62 29.18 -34.81 -23.45
CA SER A 62 28.20 -34.92 -24.53
C SER A 62 27.36 -36.20 -24.49
N ASP A 63 27.56 -37.07 -23.49
CA ASP A 63 26.88 -38.36 -23.41
C ASP A 63 25.39 -38.18 -23.14
N VAL A 64 24.55 -38.73 -24.01
CA VAL A 64 23.10 -38.53 -23.97
C VAL A 64 22.48 -39.17 -22.72
N GLU A 65 23.02 -40.29 -22.25
CA GLU A 65 22.51 -40.94 -21.04
C GLU A 65 22.94 -40.21 -19.76
N CYS A 66 24.18 -39.71 -19.69
CA CYS A 66 24.64 -38.88 -18.58
C CYS A 66 23.86 -37.55 -18.52
N ASN A 67 23.69 -36.89 -19.67
CA ASN A 67 22.91 -35.65 -19.75
C ASN A 67 21.43 -35.88 -19.46
N GLY A 68 20.85 -36.99 -19.95
CA GLY A 68 19.48 -37.38 -19.68
C GLY A 68 19.24 -37.67 -18.20
N ALA A 69 20.16 -38.39 -17.55
CA ALA A 69 20.08 -38.69 -16.12
C ALA A 69 20.26 -37.43 -15.25
N ASP A 70 21.20 -36.55 -15.57
CA ASP A 70 21.39 -35.26 -14.86
C ASP A 70 20.15 -34.36 -14.98
N ALA A 71 19.62 -34.20 -16.20
CA ALA A 71 18.41 -33.43 -16.46
C ALA A 71 17.19 -33.99 -15.70
N ALA A 72 17.06 -35.32 -15.66
CA ALA A 72 15.98 -35.97 -14.91
C ALA A 72 16.12 -35.76 -13.38
N ILE A 73 17.33 -35.86 -12.82
CA ILE A 73 17.56 -35.60 -11.39
C ILE A 73 17.26 -34.14 -11.04
N LYS A 74 17.70 -33.19 -11.87
CA LYS A 74 17.41 -31.76 -11.67
C LYS A 74 15.91 -31.48 -11.70
N GLU A 75 15.20 -32.08 -12.64
CA GLU A 75 13.76 -31.95 -12.77
C GLU A 75 13.00 -32.59 -11.60
N LEU A 76 13.40 -33.78 -11.15
CA LEU A 76 12.82 -34.43 -9.96
C LEU A 76 13.00 -33.57 -8.70
N ARG A 77 14.19 -32.99 -8.51
CA ARG A 77 14.43 -32.04 -7.41
C ARG A 77 13.56 -30.80 -7.52
N ARG A 78 13.36 -30.26 -8.74
CA ARG A 78 12.47 -29.12 -8.97
C ARG A 78 11.02 -29.45 -8.62
N GLN A 79 10.53 -30.61 -9.05
CA GLN A 79 9.17 -31.07 -8.74
C GLN A 79 8.97 -31.30 -7.25
N GLU A 80 9.96 -31.88 -6.56
CA GLU A 80 9.94 -32.06 -5.12
C GLU A 80 9.91 -30.72 -4.38
N MET A 81 10.77 -29.77 -4.74
CA MET A 81 10.76 -28.42 -4.14
C MET A 81 9.43 -27.69 -4.37
N GLU A 82 8.84 -27.81 -5.56
CA GLU A 82 7.55 -27.19 -5.87
C GLU A 82 6.41 -27.85 -5.08
N ARG A 83 6.41 -29.18 -4.96
CA ARG A 83 5.45 -29.90 -4.11
C ARG A 83 5.58 -29.49 -2.64
N GLU A 84 6.80 -29.47 -2.10
CA GLU A 84 7.06 -29.01 -0.72
C GLU A 84 6.64 -27.55 -0.51
N ARG A 85 6.78 -26.70 -1.52
CA ARG A 85 6.31 -25.32 -1.48
C ARG A 85 4.78 -25.28 -1.42
N GLN A 86 4.10 -26.00 -2.31
CA GLN A 86 2.63 -26.06 -2.34
C GLN A 86 2.06 -26.65 -1.05
N GLU A 87 2.67 -27.70 -0.50
CA GLU A 87 2.29 -28.28 0.79
C GLU A 87 2.48 -27.28 1.95
N ARG A 88 3.60 -26.55 1.96
CA ARG A 88 3.84 -25.48 2.95
C ARG A 88 2.82 -24.36 2.83
N GLU A 89 2.55 -23.86 1.62
CA GLU A 89 1.57 -22.81 1.36
C GLU A 89 0.16 -23.26 1.77
N ALA A 90 -0.23 -24.50 1.44
CA ALA A 90 -1.50 -25.08 1.85
C ALA A 90 -1.61 -25.20 3.38
N LYS A 91 -0.53 -25.61 4.05
CA LYS A 91 -0.48 -25.69 5.52
C LYS A 91 -0.58 -24.32 6.17
N ILE A 92 0.20 -23.34 5.71
CA ILE A 92 0.12 -21.93 6.14
C ILE A 92 -1.32 -21.43 6.00
N LYS A 93 -1.94 -21.65 4.84
CA LYS A 93 -3.33 -21.23 4.58
C LYS A 93 -4.32 -21.90 5.53
N ALA A 94 -4.20 -23.20 5.75
CA ALA A 94 -5.08 -23.94 6.67
C ALA A 94 -4.93 -23.46 8.12
N GLU A 95 -3.71 -23.24 8.61
CA GLU A 95 -3.46 -22.73 9.96
C GLU A 95 -3.96 -21.28 10.11
N LEU A 96 -3.81 -20.44 9.08
CA LEU A 96 -4.34 -19.08 9.07
C LEU A 96 -5.87 -19.07 9.14
N GLU A 97 -6.55 -19.89 8.34
CA GLU A 97 -8.03 -19.96 8.37
C GLU A 97 -8.53 -20.48 9.72
N LYS A 98 -7.87 -21.50 10.29
CA LYS A 98 -8.20 -21.98 11.63
C LYS A 98 -7.99 -20.91 12.71
N ALA A 99 -6.87 -20.16 12.65
CA ALA A 99 -6.60 -19.06 13.57
C ALA A 99 -7.65 -17.94 13.42
N LYS A 100 -8.06 -17.62 12.19
CA LYS A 100 -9.14 -16.66 11.94
C LYS A 100 -10.46 -17.11 12.54
N GLU A 101 -10.86 -18.37 12.39
CA GLU A 101 -12.09 -18.88 12.98
C GLU A 101 -12.09 -18.75 14.51
N GLN A 102 -10.97 -19.11 15.15
CA GLN A 102 -10.81 -19.00 16.60
C GLN A 102 -10.89 -17.55 17.07
N ILE A 103 -10.16 -16.64 16.42
CA ILE A 103 -10.15 -15.23 16.80
C ILE A 103 -11.48 -14.56 16.46
N MET A 104 -12.10 -14.88 15.32
CA MET A 104 -13.43 -14.36 14.97
C MET A 104 -14.46 -14.73 16.04
N ALA A 105 -14.39 -15.93 16.63
CA ALA A 105 -15.29 -16.29 17.72
C ALA A 105 -15.15 -15.33 18.92
N GLU A 106 -13.94 -14.87 19.23
CA GLU A 106 -13.70 -13.88 20.29
C GLU A 106 -14.08 -12.44 19.92
N TYR A 107 -14.20 -12.13 18.62
CA TYR A 107 -14.50 -10.79 18.10
C TYR A 107 -15.95 -10.64 17.63
N LYS A 108 -16.70 -11.74 17.49
CA LYS A 108 -18.02 -11.82 16.84
C LYS A 108 -19.08 -10.84 17.36
N ASN A 109 -18.97 -10.41 18.61
CA ASN A 109 -19.93 -9.51 19.26
C ASN A 109 -19.31 -8.16 19.66
N LEU A 110 -18.07 -7.88 19.24
CA LEU A 110 -17.42 -6.61 19.51
C LEU A 110 -17.87 -5.58 18.48
N THR A 111 -18.12 -4.36 18.95
CA THR A 111 -18.15 -3.18 18.07
C THR A 111 -16.78 -3.00 17.41
N TRP A 112 -16.71 -2.26 16.30
CA TRP A 112 -15.42 -1.99 15.67
C TRP A 112 -14.46 -1.25 16.62
N GLN A 113 -14.98 -0.40 17.51
CA GLN A 113 -14.18 0.31 18.52
C GLN A 113 -13.54 -0.67 19.50
N GLU A 114 -14.29 -1.65 19.98
CA GLU A 114 -13.82 -2.68 20.89
C GLU A 114 -12.82 -3.62 20.20
N ALA A 115 -13.10 -4.03 18.96
CA ALA A 115 -12.21 -4.84 18.14
C ALA A 115 -10.86 -4.15 17.90
N VAL A 116 -10.89 -2.88 17.48
CA VAL A 116 -9.69 -2.04 17.30
C VAL A 116 -8.91 -1.92 18.61
N THR A 117 -9.59 -1.60 19.71
CA THR A 117 -8.96 -1.46 21.03
C THR A 117 -8.32 -2.76 21.48
N LYS A 118 -9.00 -3.90 21.27
CA LYS A 118 -8.50 -5.24 21.62
C LYS A 118 -7.22 -5.56 20.85
N TYR A 119 -7.18 -5.32 19.54
CA TYR A 119 -5.98 -5.55 18.74
C TYR A 119 -4.83 -4.63 19.15
N VAL A 120 -5.06 -3.32 19.29
CA VAL A 120 -4.02 -2.34 19.62
C VAL A 120 -3.38 -2.61 20.99
N ASN A 121 -4.14 -3.15 21.93
CA ASN A 121 -3.65 -3.57 23.25
C ASN A 121 -3.05 -4.97 23.29
N SER A 122 -3.15 -5.74 22.21
CA SER A 122 -2.60 -7.10 22.14
C SER A 122 -1.09 -7.10 21.87
N GLU A 123 -0.43 -8.21 22.22
CA GLU A 123 0.97 -8.46 21.86
C GLU A 123 1.20 -8.47 20.34
N CYS A 124 0.15 -8.74 19.55
CA CYS A 124 0.22 -8.77 18.09
C CYS A 124 0.46 -7.41 17.44
N ASN A 125 0.23 -6.31 18.16
CA ASN A 125 0.55 -4.95 17.70
C ASN A 125 2.04 -4.59 17.94
N LYS A 126 2.83 -5.46 18.59
CA LYS A 126 4.26 -5.21 18.81
C LYS A 126 5.07 -5.60 17.57
N MET A 127 5.89 -4.66 17.09
CA MET A 127 6.62 -4.68 15.82
C MET A 127 7.49 -5.94 15.56
N PHE A 128 7.89 -6.67 16.60
CA PHE A 128 8.81 -7.82 16.51
C PHE A 128 8.17 -9.19 16.75
N ILE A 129 6.90 -9.27 17.16
CA ILE A 129 6.26 -10.53 17.57
C ILE A 129 5.21 -10.99 16.55
N GLY A 130 4.52 -10.05 15.88
CA GLY A 130 3.32 -10.36 15.10
C GLY A 130 3.50 -10.85 13.65
N GLN A 131 4.71 -10.92 13.11
CA GLN A 131 4.91 -11.19 11.66
C GLN A 131 4.95 -12.67 11.28
N SER A 132 5.24 -13.58 12.22
CA SER A 132 5.34 -15.03 11.96
C SER A 132 4.33 -15.88 12.75
N ASP A 133 3.52 -15.27 13.61
CA ASP A 133 2.47 -15.95 14.36
C ASP A 133 1.14 -15.87 13.59
N TYR A 134 0.59 -17.03 13.22
CA TYR A 134 -0.70 -17.12 12.52
C TYR A 134 -1.84 -16.47 13.31
N ALA A 135 -1.82 -16.52 14.64
CA ALA A 135 -2.82 -15.86 15.47
C ALA A 135 -2.72 -14.33 15.31
N CYS A 136 -1.51 -13.77 15.31
CA CYS A 136 -1.32 -12.34 15.11
C CYS A 136 -1.63 -11.88 13.68
N LEU A 137 -1.32 -12.69 12.67
CA LEU A 137 -1.74 -12.43 11.29
C LEU A 137 -3.26 -12.42 11.15
N ALA A 138 -3.96 -13.39 11.77
CA ALA A 138 -5.41 -13.43 11.78
C ALA A 138 -6.03 -12.25 12.55
N ALA A 139 -5.50 -11.90 13.73
CA ALA A 139 -5.93 -10.74 14.50
C ALA A 139 -5.75 -9.43 13.72
N LYS A 140 -4.63 -9.31 12.99
CA LYS A 140 -4.39 -8.16 12.12
C LYS A 140 -5.39 -8.06 10.98
N ALA A 141 -5.72 -9.18 10.32
CA ALA A 141 -6.73 -9.20 9.26
C ALA A 141 -8.09 -8.71 9.78
N ILE A 142 -8.52 -9.21 10.94
CA ILE A 142 -9.78 -8.80 11.58
C ILE A 142 -9.73 -7.32 11.97
N TYR A 143 -8.60 -6.84 12.49
CA TYR A 143 -8.38 -5.41 12.77
C TYR A 143 -8.54 -4.57 11.50
N ASP A 144 -7.88 -4.94 10.40
CA ASP A 144 -7.93 -4.20 9.14
C ASP A 144 -9.37 -4.16 8.56
N GLU A 145 -10.12 -5.26 8.66
CA GLU A 145 -11.55 -5.32 8.27
C GLU A 145 -12.43 -4.40 9.15
N ASN A 146 -12.18 -4.36 10.45
CA ASN A 146 -12.89 -3.47 11.37
C ASN A 146 -12.55 -1.99 11.12
N VAL A 147 -11.28 -1.68 10.81
CA VAL A 147 -10.87 -0.32 10.42
C VAL A 147 -11.58 0.11 9.13
N ALA A 148 -11.65 -0.77 8.13
CA ALA A 148 -12.37 -0.48 6.88
C ALA A 148 -13.86 -0.23 7.14
N THR A 149 -14.50 -1.07 7.96
CA THR A 149 -15.90 -0.91 8.37
C THR A 149 -16.11 0.41 9.10
N ALA A 150 -15.26 0.72 10.09
CA ALA A 150 -15.30 1.96 10.85
C ALA A 150 -15.21 3.19 9.94
N LYS A 151 -14.25 3.22 9.00
CA LYS A 151 -14.13 4.33 8.04
C LYS A 151 -15.39 4.50 7.19
N ASN A 152 -16.00 3.41 6.75
CA ASN A 152 -17.25 3.46 5.97
C ASN A 152 -18.44 3.95 6.80
N GLU A 153 -18.50 3.61 8.09
CA GLU A 153 -19.54 4.11 8.99
C GLU A 153 -19.35 5.59 9.32
N LEU A 154 -18.13 6.00 9.70
CA LEU A 154 -17.80 7.38 10.06
C LEU A 154 -18.04 8.36 8.90
N LYS A 155 -17.79 7.92 7.66
CA LYS A 155 -18.05 8.74 6.46
C LYS A 155 -19.53 8.97 6.15
N LYS A 156 -20.46 8.27 6.82
CA LYS A 156 -21.90 8.54 6.70
C LYS A 156 -22.31 9.76 7.53
N THR A 157 -21.50 10.16 8.50
CA THR A 157 -21.72 11.35 9.31
C THR A 157 -21.27 12.60 8.53
N PRO A 158 -22.06 13.68 8.54
CA PRO A 158 -21.63 14.97 7.99
C PRO A 158 -20.28 15.40 8.55
N PHE A 159 -19.42 15.98 7.70
CA PHE A 159 -18.03 16.28 8.07
C PHE A 159 -17.88 17.12 9.34
N LEU A 160 -18.72 18.16 9.51
CA LEU A 160 -18.67 19.03 10.69
C LEU A 160 -19.07 18.27 11.97
N GLU A 161 -20.12 17.46 11.91
CA GLU A 161 -20.55 16.63 13.04
C GLU A 161 -19.47 15.59 13.40
N LEU A 162 -18.80 15.01 12.40
CA LEU A 162 -17.73 14.04 12.63
C LEU A 162 -16.54 14.66 13.38
N ILE A 163 -16.21 15.93 13.11
CA ILE A 163 -15.15 16.65 13.81
C ILE A 163 -15.49 16.84 15.30
N GLU A 164 -16.74 17.15 15.61
CA GLU A 164 -17.21 17.37 16.99
C GLU A 164 -17.13 16.09 17.84
N GLN A 165 -17.20 14.92 17.21
CA GLN A 165 -17.11 13.62 17.88
C GLN A 165 -15.70 13.23 18.33
N ARG A 166 -14.69 14.11 18.20
CA ARG A 166 -13.30 13.82 18.61
C ARG A 166 -13.21 13.18 19.99
N GLN A 167 -13.90 13.75 20.99
CA GLN A 167 -13.80 13.26 22.37
C GLN A 167 -14.28 11.81 22.51
N GLN A 168 -15.29 11.41 21.74
CA GLN A 168 -15.80 10.04 21.73
C GLN A 168 -14.73 9.03 21.31
N PHE A 169 -13.86 9.38 20.35
CA PHE A 169 -12.86 8.45 19.79
C PHE A 169 -11.47 8.60 20.40
N CYS A 170 -11.14 9.78 20.93
CA CYS A 170 -9.78 10.16 21.33
C CYS A 170 -9.57 10.35 22.82
N ALA A 171 -10.61 10.22 23.66
CA ALA A 171 -10.47 10.40 25.10
C ALA A 171 -9.58 9.34 25.77
N LYS A 172 -9.64 8.08 25.30
CA LYS A 172 -8.98 6.95 25.97
C LYS A 172 -7.63 6.57 25.39
N ASP A 173 -7.44 6.67 24.07
CA ASP A 173 -6.22 6.22 23.40
C ASP A 173 -5.97 7.00 22.11
N GLN A 174 -4.79 7.63 22.02
CA GLN A 174 -4.36 8.44 20.87
C GLN A 174 -3.18 7.83 20.12
N ARG A 175 -2.79 6.58 20.46
CA ARG A 175 -1.70 5.89 19.77
C ARG A 175 -2.03 5.60 18.31
N PRO A 176 -1.02 5.41 17.45
CA PRO A 176 -1.23 4.91 16.09
C PRO A 176 -2.06 3.62 16.08
N GLY A 177 -3.02 3.55 15.18
CA GLY A 177 -3.91 2.41 15.02
C GLY A 177 -5.08 2.33 16.02
N SER A 178 -5.14 3.19 17.04
CA SER A 178 -6.29 3.27 17.96
C SER A 178 -7.57 3.77 17.29
N THR A 179 -8.68 3.75 18.02
CA THR A 179 -9.95 4.36 17.58
C THR A 179 -9.80 5.83 17.21
N CYS A 180 -8.94 6.57 17.91
CA CYS A 180 -8.64 7.96 17.59
C CYS A 180 -7.91 8.10 16.25
N SER A 181 -6.95 7.20 15.98
CA SER A 181 -6.24 7.14 14.70
C SER A 181 -7.21 6.86 13.55
N VAL A 182 -8.10 5.88 13.72
CA VAL A 182 -9.10 5.51 12.71
C VAL A 182 -10.07 6.67 12.43
N TRP A 183 -10.56 7.33 13.48
CA TRP A 183 -11.37 8.55 13.35
C TRP A 183 -10.60 9.67 12.63
N GLY A 184 -9.34 9.92 13.02
CA GLY A 184 -8.51 10.95 12.42
C GLY A 184 -8.28 10.73 10.93
N ASP A 185 -8.12 9.48 10.51
CA ASP A 185 -8.02 9.11 9.09
C ASP A 185 -9.34 9.34 8.35
N ALA A 186 -10.47 8.96 8.94
CA ALA A 186 -11.79 9.22 8.35
C ALA A 186 -12.06 10.72 8.18
N VAL A 187 -11.70 11.53 9.18
CA VAL A 187 -11.78 13.01 9.12
C VAL A 187 -10.93 13.56 7.99
N LYS A 188 -9.70 13.07 7.79
CA LYS A 188 -8.84 13.52 6.69
C LYS A 188 -9.44 13.16 5.34
N GLU A 189 -9.82 11.90 5.15
CA GLU A 189 -10.35 11.41 3.88
C GLU A 189 -11.65 12.11 3.49
N LEU A 190 -12.59 12.27 4.44
CA LEU A 190 -13.85 13.00 4.17
C LEU A 190 -13.59 14.50 3.99
N GLY A 191 -12.79 15.09 4.87
CA GLY A 191 -12.52 16.53 4.87
C GLY A 191 -11.86 17.03 3.59
N GLU A 192 -10.94 16.26 2.99
CA GLU A 192 -10.38 16.64 1.69
C GLU A 192 -11.48 16.78 0.63
N SER A 193 -12.41 15.83 0.56
CA SER A 193 -13.50 15.86 -0.43
C SER A 193 -14.53 16.96 -0.17
N GLU A 194 -14.87 17.23 1.09
CA GLU A 194 -15.87 18.25 1.44
C GLU A 194 -15.31 19.67 1.35
N LEU A 195 -14.09 19.91 1.85
CA LEU A 195 -13.48 21.23 1.82
C LEU A 195 -13.08 21.66 0.40
N MET A 196 -12.80 20.71 -0.50
CA MET A 196 -12.55 21.03 -1.91
C MET A 196 -13.76 21.64 -2.61
N LYS A 197 -14.99 21.39 -2.12
CA LYS A 197 -16.22 21.99 -2.65
C LYS A 197 -16.44 23.43 -2.19
N ILE A 198 -15.72 23.89 -1.18
CA ILE A 198 -15.84 25.25 -0.64
C ILE A 198 -14.99 26.20 -1.47
N GLU A 199 -15.55 27.36 -1.81
CA GLU A 199 -14.82 28.44 -2.48
C GLU A 199 -13.64 28.95 -1.63
N PHE A 200 -12.53 29.31 -2.28
CA PHE A 200 -11.28 29.63 -1.57
C PHE A 200 -11.45 30.74 -0.52
N GLY A 201 -12.15 31.83 -0.87
CA GLY A 201 -12.36 32.94 0.06
C GLY A 201 -13.10 32.53 1.33
N THR A 202 -14.18 31.75 1.18
CA THR A 202 -14.94 31.22 2.32
C THR A 202 -14.11 30.25 3.15
N LEU A 203 -13.36 29.35 2.50
CA LEU A 203 -12.49 28.41 3.19
C LEU A 203 -11.38 29.12 3.99
N TYR A 204 -10.84 30.21 3.44
CA TYR A 204 -9.81 31.04 4.07
C TYR A 204 -10.29 31.66 5.38
N GLU A 205 -11.54 32.12 5.42
CA GLU A 205 -12.14 32.73 6.62
C GLU A 205 -12.54 31.71 7.69
N GLN A 206 -12.74 30.45 7.32
CA GLN A 206 -13.17 29.38 8.22
C GLN A 206 -12.03 28.70 9.00
N GLN A 207 -10.82 29.28 9.05
CA GLN A 207 -9.68 28.71 9.79
C GLN A 207 -10.06 28.29 11.22
N ALA A 208 -10.75 29.18 11.95
CA ALA A 208 -11.11 28.94 13.35
C ALA A 208 -12.08 27.75 13.54
N GLN A 209 -12.84 27.37 12.50
CA GLN A 209 -13.74 26.24 12.54
C GLN A 209 -13.01 24.89 12.54
N PHE A 210 -11.84 24.83 11.90
CA PHE A 210 -11.09 23.57 11.72
C PHE A 210 -9.85 23.47 12.62
N CYS A 211 -9.29 24.62 13.00
CA CYS A 211 -8.09 24.71 13.81
C CYS A 211 -8.42 25.23 15.21
N GLN A 212 -8.45 24.32 16.19
CA GLN A 212 -8.64 24.63 17.61
C GLN A 212 -7.53 25.55 18.15
N ASP A 213 -7.81 26.19 19.30
CA ASP A 213 -6.88 27.05 20.05
C ASP A 213 -6.33 28.25 19.27
N ASN A 214 -7.16 28.89 18.45
CA ASN A 214 -6.75 29.99 17.55
C ASN A 214 -5.58 29.58 16.63
N GLY A 215 -5.59 28.34 16.13
CA GLY A 215 -4.52 27.82 15.29
C GLY A 215 -3.27 27.35 16.04
N LYS A 216 -3.33 27.05 17.35
CA LYS A 216 -2.16 26.52 18.08
C LYS A 216 -2.04 25.00 18.05
N ASN A 217 -3.14 24.28 17.76
CA ASN A 217 -3.11 22.83 17.62
C ASN A 217 -3.14 22.39 16.15
N TYR A 218 -2.02 22.62 15.46
CA TYR A 218 -1.83 22.25 14.05
C TYR A 218 -1.90 20.74 13.80
N ASN A 219 -1.81 19.90 14.85
CA ASN A 219 -1.83 18.45 14.72
C ASN A 219 -3.25 17.86 14.67
N HIS A 220 -4.28 18.69 14.81
CA HIS A 220 -5.66 18.24 14.70
C HIS A 220 -5.97 17.77 13.26
N PRO A 221 -6.54 16.57 13.03
CA PRO A 221 -6.79 16.04 11.69
C PRO A 221 -7.58 16.99 10.78
N ALA A 222 -8.60 17.67 11.31
CA ALA A 222 -9.36 18.66 10.54
C ALA A 222 -8.52 19.89 10.16
N CYS A 223 -7.64 20.36 11.04
CA CYS A 223 -6.78 21.51 10.76
C CYS A 223 -5.73 21.18 9.70
N LEU A 224 -5.10 20.01 9.81
CA LEU A 224 -4.17 19.50 8.79
C LEU A 224 -4.83 19.40 7.42
N THR A 225 -6.06 18.89 7.40
CA THR A 225 -6.85 18.71 6.18
C THR A 225 -7.24 20.05 5.57
N TRP A 226 -7.75 20.98 6.39
CA TRP A 226 -8.05 22.35 5.98
C TRP A 226 -6.81 23.03 5.40
N GLN A 227 -5.66 22.96 6.09
CA GLN A 227 -4.43 23.59 5.62
C GLN A 227 -3.95 22.99 4.29
N LYS A 228 -4.05 21.66 4.11
CA LYS A 228 -3.72 20.98 2.85
C LYS A 228 -4.60 21.48 1.69
N VAL A 229 -5.91 21.53 1.90
CA VAL A 229 -6.88 21.98 0.88
C VAL A 229 -6.70 23.46 0.58
N LEU A 230 -6.56 24.29 1.62
CA LEU A 230 -6.32 25.73 1.49
C LEU A 230 -5.06 26.01 0.68
N ASN A 231 -3.95 25.35 0.99
CA ASN A 231 -2.69 25.52 0.26
C ASN A 231 -2.80 25.10 -1.22
N THR A 232 -3.60 24.06 -1.51
CA THR A 232 -3.87 23.64 -2.89
C THR A 232 -4.63 24.73 -3.65
N LYS A 233 -5.74 25.20 -3.08
CA LYS A 233 -6.56 26.27 -3.69
C LYS A 233 -5.83 27.61 -3.75
N GLU A 234 -5.00 27.95 -2.75
CA GLU A 234 -4.21 29.19 -2.75
C GLU A 234 -3.26 29.23 -3.95
N LYS A 235 -2.60 28.10 -4.26
CA LYS A 235 -1.73 28.01 -5.45
C LYS A 235 -2.50 28.25 -6.73
N GLU A 236 -3.71 27.72 -6.86
CA GLU A 236 -4.58 27.92 -8.03
C GLU A 236 -5.01 29.39 -8.16
N VAL A 237 -5.42 30.02 -7.06
CA VAL A 237 -5.82 31.44 -7.02
C VAL A 237 -4.64 32.35 -7.37
N VAL A 238 -3.46 32.11 -6.79
CA VAL A 238 -2.25 32.89 -7.10
C VAL A 238 -1.86 32.71 -8.56
N LYS A 239 -1.91 31.49 -9.09
CA LYS A 239 -1.65 31.22 -10.51
C LYS A 239 -2.63 31.97 -11.42
N ALA A 240 -3.92 31.96 -11.10
CA ALA A 240 -4.93 32.70 -11.86
C ALA A 240 -4.68 34.22 -11.87
N TYR A 241 -4.18 34.79 -10.77
CA TYR A 241 -3.74 36.19 -10.75
C TYR A 241 -2.50 36.44 -11.61
N VAL A 242 -1.50 35.55 -11.58
CA VAL A 242 -0.30 35.65 -12.41
C VAL A 242 -0.65 35.60 -13.91
N GLU A 243 -1.62 34.76 -14.28
CA GLU A 243 -2.09 34.61 -15.67
C GLU A 243 -3.02 35.75 -16.12
N ASN A 244 -3.57 36.54 -15.20
CA ASN A 244 -4.48 37.65 -15.49
C ASN A 244 -3.99 38.95 -14.84
N TYR A 245 -3.07 39.64 -15.53
CA TYR A 245 -2.45 40.87 -15.07
C TYR A 245 -3.46 41.97 -14.71
N GLU A 246 -4.50 42.18 -15.52
CA GLU A 246 -5.50 43.23 -15.28
C GLU A 246 -6.31 42.95 -14.00
N LYS A 247 -6.70 41.69 -13.77
CA LYS A 247 -7.36 41.30 -12.53
C LYS A 247 -6.43 41.46 -11.33
N LEU A 248 -5.17 41.03 -11.46
CA LEU A 248 -4.16 41.21 -10.41
C LEU A 248 -3.99 42.70 -10.06
N LYS A 249 -3.81 43.56 -11.06
CA LYS A 249 -3.66 45.00 -10.89
C LYS A 249 -4.85 45.63 -10.19
N ALA A 250 -6.08 45.30 -10.62
CA ALA A 250 -7.29 45.83 -10.02
C ALA A 250 -7.41 45.46 -8.53
N ASP A 251 -7.28 44.17 -8.22
CA ASP A 251 -7.46 43.67 -6.85
C ASP A 251 -6.29 44.06 -5.94
N TYR A 252 -5.07 44.14 -6.48
CA TYR A 252 -3.89 44.64 -5.78
C TYR A 252 -4.05 46.11 -5.40
N ASN A 253 -4.44 46.98 -6.35
CA ASN A 253 -4.62 48.40 -6.09
C ASN A 253 -5.75 48.65 -5.07
N MET A 254 -6.81 47.85 -5.09
CA MET A 254 -7.84 47.86 -4.05
C MET A 254 -7.25 47.53 -2.67
N CYS A 255 -6.41 46.49 -2.56
CA CYS A 255 -5.77 46.11 -1.31
C CYS A 255 -4.76 47.14 -0.81
N PHE A 256 -4.03 47.80 -1.71
CA PHE A 256 -3.19 48.95 -1.40
C PHE A 256 -4.02 50.06 -0.74
N ASP A 257 -5.12 50.48 -1.37
CA ASP A 257 -5.98 51.54 -0.84
C ASP A 257 -6.55 51.19 0.55
N LYS A 258 -6.99 49.94 0.75
CA LYS A 258 -7.44 49.44 2.07
C LYS A 258 -6.34 49.50 3.13
N ARG A 259 -5.12 49.09 2.78
CA ARG A 259 -3.98 49.14 3.71
C ARG A 259 -3.62 50.57 4.08
N GLN A 260 -3.63 51.50 3.13
CA GLN A 260 -3.34 52.91 3.38
C GLN A 260 -4.37 53.56 4.29
N ALA A 261 -5.64 53.17 4.16
CA ALA A 261 -6.72 53.62 5.04
C ALA A 261 -6.63 53.02 6.47
N ALA A 262 -5.99 51.86 6.63
CA ALA A 262 -5.88 51.18 7.92
C ALA A 262 -4.88 51.90 8.87
N LYS A 263 -5.35 52.21 10.09
CA LYS A 263 -4.58 52.91 11.11
C LYS A 263 -3.89 51.93 12.06
N GLY A 264 -2.56 52.05 12.18
CA GLY A 264 -1.75 51.24 13.07
C GLY A 264 -1.33 49.90 12.47
N PHE A 265 -0.33 49.28 13.11
CA PHE A 265 0.31 48.05 12.62
C PHE A 265 -0.70 46.90 12.48
N ASN A 266 -1.50 46.63 13.52
CA ASN A 266 -2.43 45.51 13.54
C ASN A 266 -3.50 45.59 12.44
N ALA A 267 -4.05 46.78 12.19
CA ALA A 267 -5.08 46.96 11.16
C ALA A 267 -4.50 46.78 9.75
N ARG A 268 -3.28 47.28 9.50
CA ARG A 268 -2.58 47.07 8.23
C ARG A 268 -2.25 45.60 8.01
N HIS A 269 -1.73 44.95 9.05
CA HIS A 269 -1.42 43.53 9.00
C HIS A 269 -2.68 42.68 8.72
N ALA A 270 -3.81 42.99 9.35
CA ALA A 270 -5.08 42.33 9.09
C ALA A 270 -5.52 42.43 7.62
N VAL A 271 -5.30 43.59 6.97
CA VAL A 271 -5.52 43.74 5.52
C VAL A 271 -4.53 42.86 4.74
N GLU A 272 -3.24 42.91 5.05
CA GLU A 272 -2.20 42.16 4.32
C GLU A 272 -2.41 40.65 4.34
N VAL A 273 -2.90 40.10 5.46
CA VAL A 273 -3.17 38.66 5.61
C VAL A 273 -4.59 38.25 5.23
N SER A 274 -5.43 39.18 4.78
CA SER A 274 -6.79 38.87 4.32
C SER A 274 -6.83 38.38 2.87
N TYR A 275 -7.87 37.64 2.51
CA TYR A 275 -8.20 37.37 1.12
C TYR A 275 -8.91 38.59 0.50
N PRO A 276 -8.57 39.03 -0.73
CA PRO A 276 -7.54 38.50 -1.63
C PRO A 276 -6.14 39.11 -1.48
N CYS A 277 -5.94 40.03 -0.53
CA CYS A 277 -4.74 40.84 -0.42
C CYS A 277 -3.44 40.03 -0.27
N ARG A 278 -3.47 38.94 0.50
CA ARG A 278 -2.33 38.03 0.60
C ARG A 278 -1.97 37.41 -0.76
N GLN A 279 -2.97 36.94 -1.51
CA GLN A 279 -2.76 36.22 -2.76
C GLN A 279 -2.31 37.15 -3.90
N VAL A 280 -2.85 38.37 -3.98
CA VAL A 280 -2.39 39.36 -4.97
C VAL A 280 -0.96 39.83 -4.67
N SER A 281 -0.58 39.98 -3.40
CA SER A 281 0.81 40.27 -3.00
C SER A 281 1.76 39.14 -3.40
N GLN A 282 1.37 37.88 -3.17
CA GLN A 282 2.14 36.71 -3.62
C GLN A 282 2.28 36.64 -5.14
N ALA A 283 1.18 36.85 -5.88
CA ALA A 283 1.19 36.86 -7.35
C ALA A 283 2.10 37.96 -7.92
N ARG A 284 2.03 39.18 -7.36
CA ARG A 284 2.92 40.30 -7.70
C ARG A 284 4.39 39.95 -7.48
N SER A 285 4.70 39.30 -6.36
CA SER A 285 6.04 38.83 -6.04
C SER A 285 6.54 37.78 -7.04
N GLN A 286 5.69 36.84 -7.49
CA GLN A 286 6.04 35.86 -8.53
C GLN A 286 6.39 36.52 -9.87
N LEU A 287 5.73 37.63 -10.21
CA LEU A 287 6.06 38.46 -11.37
C LEU A 287 7.29 39.36 -11.18
N ARG A 288 7.96 39.30 -10.02
CA ARG A 288 9.12 40.14 -9.66
C ARG A 288 8.81 41.65 -9.65
N LEU A 289 7.56 42.01 -9.36
CA LEU A 289 7.10 43.41 -9.32
C LEU A 289 7.20 44.05 -7.93
N GLY A 290 7.83 43.36 -6.97
CA GLY A 290 8.01 43.80 -5.58
C GLY A 290 7.18 43.01 -4.58
N TYR A 291 7.44 43.23 -3.28
CA TYR A 291 6.72 42.64 -2.16
C TYR A 291 5.83 43.67 -1.48
N GLY A 292 4.74 43.22 -0.84
CA GLY A 292 3.89 44.08 -0.03
C GLY A 292 3.11 45.13 -0.83
N PHE A 293 2.69 46.19 -0.15
CA PHE A 293 1.75 47.21 -0.60
C PHE A 293 2.32 48.62 -0.51
N ASP A 294 3.52 48.81 -1.09
CA ASP A 294 4.26 50.07 -0.96
C ASP A 294 3.96 51.08 -2.08
N LYS A 295 3.50 50.61 -3.24
CA LYS A 295 3.05 51.44 -4.37
C LYS A 295 1.98 50.72 -5.20
N LYS A 296 1.19 51.46 -5.99
CA LYS A 296 0.23 50.86 -6.93
C LYS A 296 0.96 50.16 -8.08
N MET A 297 0.27 49.26 -8.79
CA MET A 297 0.84 48.52 -9.94
C MET A 297 0.95 49.36 -11.23
N ASP A 298 0.47 50.61 -11.21
CA ASP A 298 0.51 51.56 -12.34
C ASP A 298 1.64 52.59 -12.23
N GLU A 299 2.42 52.52 -11.13
CA GLU A 299 3.56 53.37 -10.79
C GLU A 299 4.87 52.57 -10.84
#